data_AF-A0A521XGQ8-F1
#
_entry.id   AF-A0A521XGQ8-F1
#
_cell.length_a   1.000
_cell.length_b   1.000
_cell.length_c   1.000
_cell.angle_alpha   90.00
_cell.angle_beta   90.00
_cell.angle_gamma   90.00
#
_symmetry.space_group_name_H-M   'P 1'
#
loop_
_entity.id
_entity.type
_entity.pdbx_description
1 polymer ?
#
loop_
_entity_poly.entity_id
_entity_poly.type
_entity_poly.pdbx_seq_one_letter_code
_entity_poly.pdbx_strand_id
1 'polypeptide(L)'
;MNHLARAGALLLLALGMLMVVRIATSQASVPLIGLVRDDYALQLASSQPRFAGITDNNCVSCHADIDLQWSRSAHSGQTCEACHGAGDRHITYGAVMPPAGDLCITCHSQIPGRPAYFPTIKEQEHFPTQACASCHNPHAPAAAFPLIPHNVQGREDCLACHGNGVAGLPPNHKNRPVEVCLGCHKPANALAPNVPQSNGPRP
;
A
#
# COMPACT_ATOMS: atom_id res chain seq x y z
N MET A 1 -17.92 47.98 -42.66
CA MET A 1 -17.42 47.01 -41.66
C MET A 1 -15.96 46.68 -41.98
N ASN A 2 -15.06 46.93 -41.03
CA ASN A 2 -13.61 46.75 -41.21
C ASN A 2 -13.28 45.26 -41.15
N HIS A 3 -12.21 44.81 -41.83
CA HIS A 3 -11.82 43.39 -41.89
C HIS A 3 -11.64 42.76 -40.50
N LEU A 4 -11.18 43.55 -39.52
CA LEU A 4 -11.08 43.14 -38.11
C LEU A 4 -12.45 42.80 -37.47
N ALA A 5 -13.50 43.56 -37.78
CA ALA A 5 -14.84 43.29 -37.26
C ALA A 5 -15.45 42.00 -37.84
N ARG A 6 -15.14 41.70 -39.12
CA ARG A 6 -15.55 40.44 -39.75
C ARG A 6 -14.79 39.24 -39.18
N ALA A 7 -13.48 39.37 -38.99
CA ALA A 7 -12.65 38.34 -38.36
C ALA A 7 -13.10 38.06 -36.92
N GLY A 8 -13.39 39.11 -36.14
CA GLY A 8 -13.91 38.98 -34.78
C GLY A 8 -15.27 38.29 -34.72
N ALA A 9 -16.20 38.65 -35.61
CA ALA A 9 -17.51 38.00 -35.69
C ALA A 9 -17.39 36.51 -36.07
N LEU A 10 -16.52 36.16 -37.02
CA LEU A 10 -16.25 34.77 -37.40
C LEU A 10 -15.62 33.96 -36.26
N LEU A 11 -14.69 34.56 -35.50
CA LEU A 11 -14.09 33.92 -34.35
C LEU A 11 -15.12 33.66 -33.24
N LEU A 12 -15.98 34.64 -32.93
CA LEU A 12 -17.04 34.48 -31.93
C LEU A 12 -18.07 33.42 -32.36
N LEU A 13 -18.41 33.36 -33.64
CA LEU A 13 -19.27 32.30 -34.19
C LEU A 13 -18.60 30.93 -34.10
N ALA A 14 -17.31 30.81 -34.41
CA ALA A 14 -16.57 29.56 -34.29
C ALA A 14 -16.44 29.10 -32.83
N LEU A 15 -16.18 30.02 -31.90
CA LEU A 15 -16.14 29.74 -30.46
C LEU A 15 -17.52 29.36 -29.92
N GLY A 16 -18.57 30.04 -30.35
CA GLY A 16 -19.95 29.71 -30.01
C GLY A 16 -20.34 28.33 -30.54
N MET A 17 -20.00 28.02 -31.79
CA MET A 17 -20.22 26.70 -32.40
C MET A 17 -19.43 25.61 -31.66
N LEU A 18 -18.16 25.86 -31.31
CA LEU A 18 -17.35 24.95 -30.51
C LEU A 18 -17.96 24.73 -29.13
N MET A 19 -18.48 25.77 -28.48
CA MET A 19 -19.15 25.68 -27.18
C MET A 19 -20.44 24.86 -27.29
N VAL A 20 -21.27 25.10 -28.31
CA VAL A 20 -22.49 24.31 -28.56
C VAL A 20 -22.14 22.85 -28.86
N VAL A 21 -21.14 22.58 -29.69
CA VAL A 21 -20.66 21.22 -29.94
C VAL A 21 -20.10 20.60 -28.67
N ARG A 22 -19.37 21.34 -27.83
CA ARG A 22 -18.86 20.87 -26.54
C ARG A 22 -19.95 20.60 -25.53
N ILE A 23 -21.02 21.38 -25.48
CA ILE A 23 -22.17 21.16 -24.60
C ILE A 23 -23.02 20.00 -25.13
N ALA A 24 -23.31 19.99 -26.42
CA ALA A 24 -24.08 18.92 -27.06
C ALA A 24 -23.33 17.59 -26.96
N THR A 25 -22.01 17.58 -27.18
CA THR A 25 -21.19 16.41 -26.91
C THR A 25 -21.09 16.19 -25.41
N SER A 26 -20.63 17.07 -24.52
CA SER A 26 -20.54 16.72 -23.09
C SER A 26 -21.85 16.25 -22.44
N GLN A 27 -23.01 16.74 -22.88
CA GLN A 27 -24.32 16.27 -22.42
C GLN A 27 -24.80 15.01 -23.16
N ALA A 28 -24.49 14.83 -24.45
CA ALA A 28 -24.81 13.60 -25.19
C ALA A 28 -23.70 12.52 -25.12
N SER A 29 -22.51 12.85 -24.65
CA SER A 29 -21.29 12.02 -24.61
C SER A 29 -21.25 11.14 -23.39
N VAL A 30 -21.99 11.49 -22.33
CA VAL A 30 -22.11 10.62 -21.16
C VAL A 30 -23.05 9.45 -21.50
N PRO A 31 -24.21 9.65 -22.15
CA PRO A 31 -25.11 8.54 -22.49
C PRO A 31 -24.81 7.85 -23.85
N LEU A 32 -24.33 8.58 -24.87
CA LEU A 32 -24.31 8.08 -26.27
C LEU A 32 -22.96 7.52 -26.74
N ILE A 33 -21.84 7.85 -26.07
CA ILE A 33 -20.48 7.42 -26.47
C ILE A 33 -20.01 6.18 -25.69
N GLY A 34 -20.84 5.63 -24.78
CA GLY A 34 -20.59 4.32 -24.19
C GLY A 34 -19.31 4.22 -23.37
N LEU A 35 -18.79 5.33 -22.86
CA LEU A 35 -17.64 5.28 -21.96
C LEU A 35 -18.04 4.84 -20.55
N VAL A 36 -19.29 5.07 -20.10
CA VAL A 36 -19.92 4.42 -18.94
C VAL A 36 -21.45 4.51 -19.09
N ARG A 37 -22.22 3.46 -18.74
CA ARG A 37 -23.70 3.48 -18.78
C ARG A 37 -24.28 4.42 -17.70
N ASP A 38 -25.39 5.09 -17.98
CA ASP A 38 -26.08 6.00 -17.01
C ASP A 38 -26.53 5.27 -15.73
N ASP A 39 -26.82 3.97 -15.82
CA ASP A 39 -27.19 3.13 -14.69
C ASP A 39 -25.97 2.50 -13.99
N TYR A 40 -24.76 2.64 -14.52
CA TYR A 40 -23.57 2.00 -13.96
C TYR A 40 -23.25 2.51 -12.56
N ALA A 41 -23.36 3.82 -12.33
CA ALA A 41 -23.13 4.37 -11.00
C ALA A 41 -24.12 3.82 -9.97
N LEU A 42 -25.39 3.67 -10.34
CA LEU A 42 -26.43 3.07 -9.49
C LEU A 42 -26.25 1.56 -9.34
N GLN A 43 -25.80 0.86 -10.39
CA GLN A 43 -25.49 -0.57 -10.37
C GLN A 43 -24.27 -0.86 -9.49
N LEU A 44 -23.23 -0.04 -9.56
CA LEU A 44 -22.04 -0.16 -8.73
C LEU A 44 -22.36 0.21 -7.27
N ALA A 45 -23.15 1.27 -7.04
CA ALA A 45 -23.60 1.66 -5.70
C ALA A 45 -24.53 0.61 -5.06
N SER A 46 -25.28 -0.15 -5.87
CA SER A 46 -26.11 -1.27 -5.39
C SER A 46 -25.36 -2.60 -5.31
N SER A 47 -24.14 -2.67 -5.86
CA SER A 47 -23.29 -3.86 -5.76
C SER A 47 -22.81 -4.01 -4.33
N GLN A 48 -23.35 -5.00 -3.62
CA GLN A 48 -22.89 -5.34 -2.29
C GLN A 48 -21.61 -6.19 -2.38
N PRO A 49 -20.50 -5.75 -1.76
CA PRO A 49 -19.32 -6.61 -1.65
C PRO A 49 -19.72 -7.91 -0.93
N ARG A 50 -19.36 -9.04 -1.54
CA ARG A 50 -19.66 -10.36 -0.99
C ARG A 50 -18.49 -10.83 -0.14
N PHE A 51 -18.57 -10.48 1.13
CA PHE A 51 -17.60 -10.91 2.13
C PHE A 51 -17.75 -12.40 2.43
N ALA A 52 -16.65 -13.07 2.74
CA ALA A 52 -16.63 -14.43 3.26
C ALA A 52 -17.19 -14.53 4.70
N GLY A 53 -17.45 -13.38 5.34
CA GLY A 53 -18.07 -13.26 6.66
C GLY A 53 -17.03 -13.12 7.79
N ILE A 54 -17.20 -12.10 8.63
CA ILE A 54 -16.29 -11.77 9.76
C ILE A 54 -16.58 -12.65 10.99
N THR A 55 -17.80 -13.19 11.12
CA THR A 55 -18.29 -13.81 12.36
C THR A 55 -17.86 -15.26 12.58
N ASP A 56 -17.44 -15.98 11.52
CA ASP A 56 -17.44 -17.46 11.58
C ASP A 56 -16.17 -18.11 11.04
N ASN A 57 -14.98 -17.61 11.39
CA ASN A 57 -13.74 -18.42 11.36
C ASN A 57 -13.41 -19.09 9.99
N ASN A 58 -14.00 -18.62 8.88
CA ASN A 58 -13.98 -19.32 7.60
C ASN A 58 -12.57 -19.36 6.99
N CYS A 59 -11.81 -18.27 7.13
CA CYS A 59 -10.43 -18.20 6.65
C CYS A 59 -9.50 -19.11 7.46
N VAL A 60 -9.66 -19.14 8.79
CA VAL A 60 -8.75 -19.80 9.74
C VAL A 60 -8.82 -21.33 9.63
N SER A 61 -9.97 -21.87 9.19
CA SER A 61 -10.13 -23.30 8.91
C SER A 61 -9.09 -23.85 7.91
N CYS A 62 -8.64 -23.00 6.97
CA CYS A 62 -7.65 -23.33 5.95
C CYS A 62 -6.31 -22.59 6.13
N HIS A 63 -6.28 -21.44 6.83
CA HIS A 63 -5.11 -20.57 7.01
C HIS A 63 -4.71 -20.40 8.49
N ALA A 64 -4.79 -21.46 9.28
CA ALA A 64 -4.53 -21.44 10.72
C ALA A 64 -3.10 -20.97 11.09
N ASP A 65 -2.12 -21.29 10.26
CA ASP A 65 -0.72 -20.89 10.43
C ASP A 65 -0.51 -19.38 10.26
N ILE A 66 -1.26 -18.77 9.34
CA ILE A 66 -1.26 -17.31 9.13
C ILE A 66 -2.03 -16.63 10.24
N ASP A 67 -3.17 -17.16 10.66
CA ASP A 67 -3.98 -16.59 11.74
C ASP A 67 -3.22 -16.54 13.08
N LEU A 68 -2.43 -17.57 13.38
CA LEU A 68 -1.59 -17.58 14.59
C LEU A 68 -0.57 -16.44 14.62
N GLN A 69 -0.02 -16.07 13.46
CA GLN A 69 0.89 -14.93 13.33
C GLN A 69 0.12 -13.61 13.39
N TRP A 70 -1.01 -13.54 12.68
CA TRP A 70 -1.85 -12.36 12.56
C TRP A 70 -2.42 -11.91 13.90
N SER A 71 -3.03 -12.84 14.65
CA SER A 71 -3.68 -12.60 15.94
C SER A 71 -2.73 -12.03 17.01
N ARG A 72 -1.42 -12.25 16.86
CA ARG A 72 -0.37 -11.73 17.74
C ARG A 72 0.30 -10.46 17.21
N SER A 73 -0.10 -10.01 16.03
CA SER A 73 0.52 -8.89 15.34
C SER A 73 -0.18 -7.56 15.63
N ALA A 74 0.47 -6.46 15.23
CA ALA A 74 -0.12 -5.13 15.28
C ALA A 74 -1.32 -4.94 14.32
N HIS A 75 -1.53 -5.85 13.35
CA HIS A 75 -2.68 -5.82 12.45
C HIS A 75 -3.85 -6.69 12.91
N SER A 76 -3.77 -7.34 14.07
CA SER A 76 -4.84 -8.20 14.61
C SER A 76 -6.23 -7.53 14.71
N GLY A 77 -6.28 -6.20 14.81
CA GLY A 77 -7.53 -5.44 14.80
C GLY A 77 -8.18 -5.25 13.42
N GLN A 78 -7.49 -5.61 12.33
CA GLN A 78 -8.00 -5.56 10.97
C GLN A 78 -8.50 -6.93 10.53
N THR A 79 -9.51 -6.96 9.65
CA THR A 79 -10.00 -8.20 9.04
C THR A 79 -9.11 -8.60 7.86
N CYS A 80 -9.05 -9.89 7.53
CA CYS A 80 -8.31 -10.38 6.36
C CYS A 80 -8.77 -9.67 5.07
N GLU A 81 -10.07 -9.44 4.97
CA GLU A 81 -10.74 -8.83 3.81
C GLU A 81 -10.48 -7.32 3.69
N ALA A 82 -10.04 -6.65 4.76
CA ALA A 82 -9.61 -5.25 4.69
C ALA A 82 -8.39 -5.06 3.77
N CYS A 83 -7.62 -6.14 3.55
CA CYS A 83 -6.48 -6.15 2.64
C CYS A 83 -6.70 -7.03 1.42
N HIS A 84 -7.29 -8.22 1.60
CA HIS A 84 -7.48 -9.23 0.56
C HIS A 84 -8.78 -9.06 -0.25
N GLY A 85 -9.57 -8.02 0.05
CA GLY A 85 -10.85 -7.78 -0.60
C GLY A 85 -11.94 -8.75 -0.13
N ALA A 86 -13.11 -8.63 -0.75
CA ALA A 86 -14.27 -9.46 -0.45
C ALA A 86 -14.02 -10.92 -0.90
N GLY A 87 -14.08 -11.86 0.05
CA GLY A 87 -13.55 -13.21 -0.13
C GLY A 87 -14.53 -14.29 -0.57
N ASP A 88 -15.81 -14.02 -0.87
CA ASP A 88 -16.83 -15.08 -1.08
C ASP A 88 -16.44 -16.16 -2.13
N ARG A 89 -15.62 -15.78 -3.11
CA ARG A 89 -15.16 -16.64 -4.21
C ARG A 89 -13.65 -16.83 -4.24
N HIS A 90 -12.97 -16.60 -3.11
CA HIS A 90 -11.51 -16.68 -3.04
C HIS A 90 -10.98 -18.08 -3.38
N ILE A 91 -11.75 -19.15 -3.15
CA ILE A 91 -11.34 -20.53 -3.49
C ILE A 91 -11.28 -20.72 -5.01
N THR A 92 -12.16 -20.04 -5.75
CA THR A 92 -12.24 -20.17 -7.21
C THR A 92 -11.25 -19.25 -7.92
N TYR A 93 -11.07 -18.02 -7.44
CA TYR A 93 -10.30 -16.98 -8.14
C TYR A 93 -9.04 -16.52 -7.42
N GLY A 94 -8.79 -17.03 -6.20
CA GLY A 94 -7.77 -16.48 -5.31
C GLY A 94 -8.27 -15.22 -4.59
N ALA A 95 -7.52 -14.81 -3.57
CA ALA A 95 -7.69 -13.49 -2.98
C ALA A 95 -7.19 -12.41 -3.95
N VAL A 96 -7.96 -11.34 -4.14
CA VAL A 96 -7.61 -10.24 -5.03
C VAL A 96 -7.34 -9.00 -4.19
N MET A 97 -6.08 -8.59 -4.15
CA MET A 97 -5.68 -7.37 -3.46
C MET A 97 -5.02 -6.38 -4.42
N PRO A 98 -5.19 -5.07 -4.20
CA PRO A 98 -4.39 -4.07 -4.89
C PRO A 98 -2.90 -4.22 -4.54
N PRO A 99 -2.00 -3.58 -5.30
CA PRO A 99 -0.60 -3.50 -4.94
C PRO A 99 -0.42 -3.05 -3.50
N ALA A 100 0.50 -3.68 -2.77
CA ALA A 100 0.68 -3.42 -1.34
C ALA A 100 0.95 -1.93 -1.06
N GLY A 101 1.66 -1.21 -1.94
CA GLY A 101 1.88 0.23 -1.82
C GLY A 101 0.59 1.01 -1.64
N ASP A 102 -0.31 0.90 -2.61
CA ASP A 102 -1.61 1.60 -2.64
C ASP A 102 -2.49 1.24 -1.44
N LEU A 103 -2.47 -0.04 -1.04
CA LEU A 103 -3.25 -0.52 0.10
C LEU A 103 -2.71 0.02 1.42
N CYS A 104 -1.41 -0.12 1.65
CA CYS A 104 -0.78 0.22 2.92
C CYS A 104 -0.93 1.72 3.22
N ILE A 105 -0.74 2.61 2.24
CA ILE A 105 -0.80 4.06 2.44
C ILE A 105 -2.21 4.58 2.75
N THR A 106 -3.26 3.81 2.45
CA THR A 106 -4.63 4.11 2.89
C THR A 106 -4.68 4.25 4.42
N CYS A 107 -3.85 3.47 5.12
CA CYS A 107 -3.68 3.53 6.56
C CYS A 107 -2.38 4.23 7.00
N HIS A 108 -1.25 3.89 6.43
CA HIS A 108 0.05 4.30 6.94
C HIS A 108 0.57 5.63 6.38
N SER A 109 -0.23 6.37 5.61
CA SER A 109 0.14 7.73 5.20
C SER A 109 0.01 8.73 6.34
N GLN A 110 1.01 9.61 6.48
CA GLN A 110 0.98 10.72 7.41
C GLN A 110 0.02 11.80 6.92
N ILE A 111 -1.20 11.78 7.46
CA ILE A 111 -2.24 12.77 7.18
C ILE A 111 -2.66 13.52 8.47
N PRO A 112 -3.10 14.79 8.37
CA PRO A 112 -3.66 15.50 9.51
C PRO A 112 -4.80 14.71 10.17
N GLY A 113 -4.78 14.61 11.50
CA GLY A 113 -5.80 13.88 12.26
C GLY A 113 -5.46 12.42 12.58
N ARG A 114 -4.38 11.85 12.03
CA ARG A 114 -3.85 10.56 12.51
C ARG A 114 -3.36 10.69 13.95
N PRO A 115 -3.72 9.77 14.87
CA PRO A 115 -3.17 9.79 16.22
C PRO A 115 -1.65 9.63 16.22
N ALA A 116 -0.96 10.34 17.12
CA ALA A 116 0.51 10.34 17.18
C ALA A 116 1.12 8.94 17.46
N TYR A 117 0.37 8.05 18.08
CA TYR A 117 0.80 6.67 18.37
C TYR A 117 0.58 5.72 17.18
N PHE A 118 -0.20 6.10 16.17
CA PHE A 118 -0.44 5.26 15.01
C PHE A 118 0.77 5.36 14.07
N PRO A 119 1.41 4.23 13.68
CA PRO A 119 2.58 4.28 12.80
C PRO A 119 2.21 4.86 11.43
N THR A 120 2.78 6.02 11.08
CA THR A 120 2.62 6.64 9.77
C THR A 120 3.97 7.00 9.16
N ILE A 121 4.01 7.02 7.83
CA ILE A 121 5.16 7.42 7.03
C ILE A 121 4.76 8.54 6.06
N LYS A 122 5.76 9.28 5.59
CA LYS A 122 5.64 10.03 4.35
C LYS A 122 6.24 9.17 3.25
N GLU A 123 5.40 8.77 2.30
CA GLU A 123 5.76 7.81 1.25
C GLU A 123 7.00 8.24 0.47
N GLN A 124 7.10 9.52 0.10
CA GLN A 124 8.21 10.08 -0.67
C GLN A 124 9.54 10.08 0.10
N GLU A 125 9.50 9.99 1.44
CA GLU A 125 10.67 9.98 2.32
C GLU A 125 11.02 8.55 2.80
N HIS A 126 10.22 7.54 2.43
CA HIS A 126 10.34 6.18 2.96
C HIS A 126 10.35 5.12 1.84
N PHE A 127 11.46 5.08 1.10
CA PHE A 127 11.70 4.11 0.01
C PHE A 127 10.59 4.11 -1.07
N PRO A 128 10.33 5.24 -1.75
CA PRO A 128 9.15 5.44 -2.59
C PRO A 128 9.05 4.51 -3.81
N THR A 129 10.13 3.84 -4.20
CA THR A 129 10.16 2.93 -5.35
C THR A 129 10.07 1.46 -4.98
N GLN A 130 10.06 1.14 -3.68
CA GLN A 130 10.05 -0.24 -3.19
C GLN A 130 8.69 -0.63 -2.67
N ALA A 131 8.26 -1.85 -2.95
CA ALA A 131 7.02 -2.38 -2.40
C ALA A 131 7.14 -2.52 -0.88
N CYS A 132 6.12 -2.09 -0.13
CA CYS A 132 6.11 -2.13 1.34
C CYS A 132 6.41 -3.55 1.87
N ALA A 133 5.85 -4.57 1.20
CA ALA A 133 6.00 -5.97 1.55
C ALA A 133 7.41 -6.55 1.31
N SER A 134 8.29 -5.83 0.60
CA SER A 134 9.68 -6.24 0.41
C SER A 134 10.51 -6.13 1.70
N CYS A 135 10.10 -5.22 2.59
CA CYS A 135 10.71 -5.00 3.90
C CYS A 135 9.81 -5.48 5.04
N HIS A 136 8.51 -5.14 5.02
CA HIS A 136 7.57 -5.47 6.08
C HIS A 136 6.78 -6.75 5.76
N ASN A 137 6.60 -7.64 6.74
CA ASN A 137 5.66 -8.76 6.60
C ASN A 137 4.24 -8.25 6.90
N PRO A 138 3.30 -8.23 5.95
CA PRO A 138 1.95 -7.73 6.20
C PRO A 138 1.16 -8.56 7.22
N HIS A 139 1.48 -9.85 7.37
CA HIS A 139 0.82 -10.76 8.30
C HIS A 139 1.41 -10.74 9.72
N ALA A 140 2.62 -10.20 9.86
CA ALA A 140 3.30 -10.01 11.14
C ALA A 140 4.14 -8.74 11.07
N PRO A 141 3.51 -7.56 10.92
CA PRO A 141 4.24 -6.31 10.76
C PRO A 141 5.08 -6.03 12.00
N ALA A 142 6.38 -5.90 11.79
CA ALA A 142 7.29 -5.43 12.80
C ALA A 142 7.40 -3.90 12.70
N ALA A 143 7.20 -3.20 13.82
CA ALA A 143 7.44 -1.76 13.93
C ALA A 143 8.95 -1.42 13.88
N ALA A 144 9.80 -2.39 14.21
CA ALA A 144 11.24 -2.28 14.14
C ALA A 144 11.87 -3.61 13.75
N PHE A 145 12.95 -3.56 12.96
CA PHE A 145 13.77 -4.73 12.65
C PHE A 145 14.81 -4.97 13.74
N PRO A 146 15.32 -6.21 13.87
CA PRO A 146 16.36 -6.53 14.86
C PRO A 146 17.57 -5.59 14.76
N LEU A 147 18.12 -5.19 15.90
CA LEU A 147 19.33 -4.38 15.94
C LEU A 147 20.56 -5.24 15.63
N ILE A 148 21.57 -4.63 15.02
CA ILE A 148 22.86 -5.27 14.80
C ILE A 148 23.60 -5.29 16.14
N PRO A 149 23.93 -6.47 16.70
CA PRO A 149 24.48 -6.60 18.05
C PRO A 149 25.99 -6.33 18.11
N HIS A 150 26.62 -5.97 17.00
CA HIS A 150 28.06 -5.71 16.89
C HIS A 150 28.33 -4.41 16.11
N ASN A 151 29.54 -3.88 16.24
CA ASN A 151 29.98 -2.73 15.44
C ASN A 151 30.05 -3.10 13.95
N VAL A 152 29.74 -2.14 13.08
CA VAL A 152 29.77 -2.28 11.61
C VAL A 152 30.84 -1.39 10.95
N GLN A 153 31.49 -0.50 11.71
CA GLN A 153 32.55 0.36 11.19
C GLN A 153 33.73 -0.48 10.68
N GLY A 154 34.11 -0.32 9.41
CA GLY A 154 35.15 -1.11 8.75
C GLY A 154 34.71 -2.53 8.40
N ARG A 155 33.39 -2.82 8.42
CA ARG A 155 32.76 -4.10 8.09
C ARG A 155 31.51 -3.87 7.21
N GLU A 156 31.67 -3.09 6.16
CA GLU A 156 30.59 -2.66 5.27
C GLU A 156 30.08 -3.80 4.38
N ASP A 157 30.96 -4.75 4.00
CA ASP A 157 30.55 -5.98 3.34
C ASP A 157 29.96 -6.98 4.35
N CYS A 158 28.66 -6.84 4.59
CA CYS A 158 27.93 -7.69 5.53
C CYS A 158 27.96 -9.17 5.11
N LEU A 159 28.04 -9.45 3.81
CA LEU A 159 27.97 -10.82 3.28
C LEU A 159 29.29 -11.58 3.45
N ALA A 160 30.41 -10.90 3.67
CA ALA A 160 31.69 -11.54 4.01
C ALA A 160 31.57 -12.53 5.18
N CYS A 161 30.71 -12.21 6.17
CA CYS A 161 30.44 -13.08 7.33
C CYS A 161 29.05 -13.72 7.30
N HIS A 162 28.02 -12.97 6.90
CA HIS A 162 26.63 -13.45 6.94
C HIS A 162 26.22 -14.29 5.72
N GLY A 163 26.90 -14.14 4.58
CA GLY A 163 26.62 -14.89 3.35
C GLY A 163 27.07 -16.36 3.42
N ASN A 164 28.13 -16.64 4.20
CA ASN A 164 28.73 -17.96 4.32
C ASN A 164 28.42 -18.68 5.64
N GLY A 165 27.48 -18.17 6.44
CA GLY A 165 26.92 -18.92 7.57
C GLY A 165 27.62 -18.78 8.93
N VAL A 166 28.60 -17.87 9.11
CA VAL A 166 29.14 -17.57 10.46
C VAL A 166 28.01 -17.08 11.38
N ALA A 167 27.10 -16.29 10.82
CA ALA A 167 25.77 -16.00 11.35
C ALA A 167 24.81 -15.94 10.17
N GLY A 168 24.20 -17.08 9.82
CA GLY A 168 23.39 -17.20 8.61
C GLY A 168 22.23 -16.20 8.55
N LEU A 169 21.91 -15.77 7.33
CA LEU A 169 20.76 -14.90 7.08
C LEU A 169 19.45 -15.70 7.19
N PRO A 170 18.38 -15.10 7.77
CA PRO A 170 17.07 -15.74 7.77
C PRO A 170 16.52 -15.92 6.34
N PRO A 171 15.63 -16.91 6.09
CA PRO A 171 15.15 -17.22 4.74
C PRO A 171 14.52 -16.04 3.97
N ASN A 172 13.91 -15.08 4.68
CA ASN A 172 13.32 -13.88 4.10
C ASN A 172 14.36 -12.83 3.60
N HIS A 173 15.66 -13.11 3.69
CA HIS A 173 16.75 -12.26 3.20
C HIS A 173 17.35 -12.74 1.88
N LYS A 174 16.79 -13.79 1.28
CA LYS A 174 17.28 -14.37 0.03
C LYS A 174 17.40 -13.30 -1.06
N ASN A 175 18.57 -13.24 -1.70
CA ASN A 175 18.90 -12.32 -2.80
C ASN A 175 18.82 -10.82 -2.47
N ARG A 176 18.87 -10.43 -1.18
CA ARG A 176 18.98 -9.02 -0.82
C ARG A 176 20.42 -8.53 -1.08
N PRO A 177 20.59 -7.40 -1.77
CA PRO A 177 21.92 -6.84 -2.02
C PRO A 177 22.46 -6.18 -0.73
N VAL A 178 23.79 -6.15 -0.56
CA VAL A 178 24.45 -5.77 0.71
C VAL A 178 24.15 -4.33 1.12
N GLU A 179 23.83 -3.47 0.16
CA GLU A 179 23.54 -2.05 0.34
C GLU A 179 22.22 -1.81 1.08
N VAL A 180 21.31 -2.79 1.10
CA VAL A 180 19.99 -2.67 1.72
C VAL A 180 20.00 -3.05 3.21
N CYS A 181 21.07 -3.71 3.69
CA CYS A 181 21.15 -4.23 5.06
C CYS A 181 20.89 -3.13 6.12
N LEU A 182 21.54 -1.98 5.98
CA LEU A 182 21.40 -0.84 6.90
C LEU A 182 20.11 -0.04 6.71
N GLY A 183 19.35 -0.30 5.65
CA GLY A 183 18.03 0.29 5.44
C GLY A 183 17.00 -0.26 6.42
N CYS A 184 17.14 -1.53 6.83
CA CYS A 184 16.27 -2.18 7.81
C CYS A 184 16.94 -2.28 9.18
N HIS A 185 18.20 -2.71 9.24
CA HIS A 185 18.91 -3.00 10.48
C HIS A 185 19.75 -1.80 10.95
N LYS A 186 19.56 -1.40 12.21
CA LYS A 186 20.35 -0.33 12.83
C LYS A 186 21.38 -0.91 13.82
N PRO A 187 22.61 -0.36 13.88
CA PRO A 187 23.56 -0.73 14.92
C PRO A 187 23.00 -0.45 16.31
N ALA A 188 23.14 -1.39 17.25
CA ALA A 188 22.69 -1.18 18.62
C ALA A 188 23.34 0.07 19.25
N ASN A 189 24.60 0.33 18.94
CA ASN A 189 25.36 1.49 19.44
C ASN A 189 24.94 2.83 18.79
N ALA A 190 24.09 2.80 17.76
CA ALA A 190 23.52 4.01 17.14
C ALA A 190 22.25 4.49 17.86
N LEU A 191 21.72 3.73 18.83
CA LEU A 191 20.64 4.17 19.70
C LEU A 191 21.23 4.94 20.90
N ALA A 192 20.92 6.23 20.97
CA ALA A 192 21.19 7.04 22.15
C ALA A 192 20.57 6.42 23.43
N PRO A 193 21.14 6.65 24.63
CA PRO A 193 20.77 5.96 25.88
C PRO A 193 19.31 6.13 26.37
N ASN A 194 18.44 6.88 25.66
CA ASN A 194 17.07 7.19 26.10
C ASN A 194 15.94 6.69 25.18
N VAL A 195 16.20 5.75 24.27
CA VAL A 195 15.11 5.02 23.59
C VAL A 195 14.77 3.80 24.45
N PRO A 196 13.56 3.68 25.03
CA PRO A 196 13.16 2.46 25.70
C PRO A 196 13.27 1.32 24.69
N GLN A 197 14.19 0.39 24.92
CA GLN A 197 14.19 -0.86 24.19
C GLN A 197 12.87 -1.52 24.57
N SER A 198 11.89 -1.49 23.67
CA SER A 198 10.69 -2.27 23.81
C SER A 198 11.13 -3.72 23.73
N ASN A 199 11.36 -4.29 24.91
CA ASN A 199 11.49 -5.72 25.11
C ASN A 199 10.14 -6.33 24.73
N GLY A 200 9.93 -6.53 23.43
CA GLY A 200 8.88 -7.40 22.94
C GLY A 200 9.05 -8.76 23.59
N PRO A 201 7.95 -9.45 23.93
CA PRO A 201 8.03 -10.74 24.60
C PRO A 201 8.82 -11.70 23.70
N ARG A 202 9.92 -12.24 24.23
CA ARG A 202 10.59 -13.40 23.63
C ARG A 202 9.63 -14.59 23.74
N PRO A 203 9.54 -15.46 22.72
CA PRO A 203 8.91 -16.76 22.89
C PRO A 203 9.64 -17.58 23.97
#